data_AF-A0A352IPV6-F1
#
_entry.id   AF-A0A352IPV6-F1
#
_cell.length_a   1.000
_cell.length_b   1.000
_cell.length_c   1.000
_cell.angle_alpha   90.00
_cell.angle_beta   90.00
_cell.angle_gamma   90.00
#
_symmetry.space_group_name_H-M   'P 1'
#
loop_
_entity.id
_entity.type
_entity.pdbx_description
1 polymer ?
#
loop_
_entity_poly.entity_id
_entity_poly.type
_entity_poly.pdbx_seq_one_letter_code
_entity_poly.pdbx_strand_id
1 'polypeptide(L)'
;ETAGWYSEPIETLEDYKGLKIRFAGLGGKVLEKLGASVTMMPGGELYQALEKGTIDATEFSMPAIDQILGFNQVVKYNLFPGWHQQFTAQYMLINKDEWARATEAQKALVEASCTAATTRGLAEGEYKNGKVLAEFQDKGVQADQIPRDVLLKLREVTEEVLEEEASKDADFKRVYESQQEFMESYKVWDTRAYVPADL
;
A
#
# COMPACT_ATOMS: atom_id res chain seq x y z
N GLU A 1 -0.79 -1.46 4.38
CA GLU A 1 -1.64 -0.24 4.37
C GLU A 1 -3.12 -0.65 4.23
N THR A 2 -4.04 0.31 4.14
CA THR A 2 -5.43 0.03 3.75
C THR A 2 -5.51 -0.05 2.22
N ALA A 3 -6.59 -0.61 1.66
CA ALA A 3 -6.82 -0.60 0.21
C ALA A 3 -7.25 0.77 -0.31
N GLY A 4 -7.67 1.66 0.58
CA GLY A 4 -8.06 3.02 0.27
C GLY A 4 -9.30 3.46 1.05
N TRP A 5 -9.64 4.72 0.84
CA TRP A 5 -10.82 5.40 1.33
C TRP A 5 -11.73 5.73 0.15
N TYR A 6 -13.02 5.41 0.25
CA TYR A 6 -13.96 5.46 -0.85
C TYR A 6 -15.27 6.14 -0.43
N SER A 7 -15.88 6.88 -1.36
CA SER A 7 -17.22 7.44 -1.17
C SER A 7 -18.32 6.36 -1.16
N GLU A 8 -18.11 5.27 -1.91
CA GLU A 8 -19.01 4.12 -2.05
C GLU A 8 -18.23 2.81 -1.83
N PRO A 9 -18.87 1.70 -1.44
CA PRO A 9 -18.19 0.42 -1.25
C PRO A 9 -17.70 -0.18 -2.58
N ILE A 10 -16.77 -1.13 -2.50
CA ILE A 10 -16.35 -1.97 -3.62
C ILE A 10 -16.84 -3.39 -3.36
N GLU A 11 -17.85 -3.83 -4.10
CA GLU A 11 -18.45 -5.16 -3.99
C GLU A 11 -18.09 -6.05 -5.19
N THR A 12 -17.82 -5.45 -6.34
CA THR A 12 -17.52 -6.13 -7.60
C THR A 12 -16.39 -5.41 -8.35
N LEU A 13 -15.84 -6.06 -9.39
CA LEU A 13 -14.84 -5.41 -10.25
C LEU A 13 -15.39 -4.20 -11.03
N GLU A 14 -16.69 -4.19 -11.35
CA GLU A 14 -17.27 -3.08 -12.12
C GLU A 14 -17.31 -1.78 -11.33
N ASP A 15 -17.22 -1.83 -9.99
CA ASP A 15 -17.19 -0.64 -9.14
C ASP A 15 -15.90 0.17 -9.34
N TYR A 16 -14.85 -0.41 -9.90
CA TYR A 16 -13.64 0.32 -10.29
C TYR A 16 -13.81 1.10 -11.60
N LYS A 17 -14.79 0.76 -12.44
CA LYS A 17 -14.94 1.35 -13.77
C LYS A 17 -15.42 2.79 -13.68
N GLY A 18 -14.60 3.70 -14.19
CA GLY A 18 -14.86 5.14 -14.12
C GLY A 18 -14.62 5.77 -12.74
N LEU A 19 -14.22 4.98 -11.74
CA LEU A 19 -13.87 5.48 -10.41
C LEU A 19 -12.72 6.48 -10.53
N LYS A 20 -12.92 7.74 -10.09
CA LYS A 20 -11.84 8.72 -10.03
C LYS A 20 -11.07 8.50 -8.74
N ILE A 21 -9.91 7.86 -8.82
CA ILE A 21 -9.14 7.48 -7.64
C ILE A 21 -7.73 8.04 -7.68
N ARG A 22 -7.25 8.52 -6.53
CA ARG A 22 -5.81 8.73 -6.36
C ARG A 22 -5.15 7.44 -5.92
N PHE A 23 -4.18 6.96 -6.70
CA PHE A 23 -3.49 5.71 -6.43
C PHE A 23 -2.05 5.71 -6.95
N ALA A 24 -1.09 5.27 -6.13
CA ALA A 24 0.32 5.25 -6.46
C ALA A 24 0.82 3.93 -7.06
N GLY A 25 1.86 4.05 -7.92
CA GLY A 25 2.68 2.93 -8.36
C GLY A 25 1.93 1.87 -9.18
N LEU A 26 2.36 0.62 -9.03
CA LEU A 26 1.86 -0.52 -9.80
C LEU A 26 0.37 -0.82 -9.54
N GLY A 27 -0.12 -0.58 -8.31
CA GLY A 27 -1.54 -0.74 -8.01
C GLY A 27 -2.41 0.25 -8.79
N GLY A 28 -1.89 1.45 -9.08
CA GLY A 28 -2.56 2.39 -9.98
C GLY A 28 -2.74 1.81 -11.39
N LYS A 29 -1.69 1.19 -11.96
CA LYS A 29 -1.76 0.53 -13.27
C LYS A 29 -2.78 -0.62 -13.30
N VAL A 30 -2.90 -1.37 -12.19
CA VAL A 30 -3.91 -2.43 -12.04
C VAL A 30 -5.32 -1.83 -12.10
N LEU A 31 -5.58 -0.76 -11.35
CA LEU A 31 -6.89 -0.10 -11.36
C LEU A 31 -7.20 0.58 -12.71
N GLU A 32 -6.20 1.16 -13.39
CA GLU A 32 -6.37 1.69 -14.76
C GLU A 32 -6.81 0.60 -15.75
N LYS A 33 -6.23 -0.62 -15.67
CA LYS A 33 -6.67 -1.77 -16.48
C LYS A 33 -8.12 -2.17 -16.20
N LEU A 34 -8.59 -1.99 -14.97
CA LEU A 34 -9.98 -2.20 -14.57
C LEU A 34 -10.91 -1.04 -14.97
N GLY A 35 -10.37 0.02 -15.59
CA GLY A 35 -11.14 1.15 -16.10
C GLY A 35 -11.30 2.29 -15.11
N ALA A 36 -10.57 2.30 -13.99
CA ALA A 36 -10.53 3.45 -13.09
C ALA A 36 -9.79 4.62 -13.74
N SER A 37 -10.20 5.84 -13.39
CA SER A 37 -9.47 7.06 -13.73
C SER A 37 -8.48 7.36 -12.60
N VAL A 38 -7.26 6.84 -12.74
CA VAL A 38 -6.21 7.00 -11.74
C VAL A 38 -5.49 8.33 -11.92
N THR A 39 -5.31 9.06 -10.82
CA THR A 39 -4.55 10.31 -10.81
C THR A 39 -3.50 10.28 -9.71
N MET A 40 -2.33 10.87 -9.97
CA MET A 40 -1.32 11.09 -8.93
C MET A 40 -1.35 12.54 -8.44
N MET A 41 -1.44 12.71 -7.12
CA MET A 41 -1.33 14.02 -6.46
C MET A 41 -0.65 13.90 -5.09
N PRO A 42 -0.07 15.00 -4.57
CA PRO A 42 0.55 15.04 -3.25
C PRO A 42 -0.44 14.79 -2.11
N GLY A 43 0.03 14.16 -1.03
CA GLY A 43 -0.82 13.81 0.13
C GLY A 43 -1.56 14.99 0.75
N GLY A 44 -0.94 16.18 0.77
CA GLY A 44 -1.54 17.40 1.34
C GLY A 44 -2.73 17.95 0.54
N GLU A 45 -2.96 17.47 -0.68
CA GLU A 45 -4.05 17.92 -1.55
C GLU A 45 -5.25 16.96 -1.52
N LEU A 46 -5.06 15.73 -0.99
CA LEU A 46 -6.06 14.65 -1.05
C LEU A 46 -7.36 14.98 -0.34
N TYR A 47 -7.29 15.57 0.86
CA TYR A 47 -8.48 15.96 1.62
C TYR A 47 -9.37 16.90 0.80
N GLN A 48 -8.77 17.95 0.23
CA GLN A 48 -9.52 18.94 -0.55
C GLN A 48 -10.05 18.34 -1.86
N ALA A 49 -9.30 17.43 -2.48
CA ALA A 49 -9.73 16.77 -3.71
C ALA A 49 -10.95 15.87 -3.47
N LEU A 50 -10.98 15.14 -2.34
CA LEU A 50 -12.14 14.38 -1.89
C LEU A 50 -13.31 15.30 -1.55
N GLU A 51 -13.07 16.34 -0.74
CA GLU A 51 -14.12 17.27 -0.26
C GLU A 51 -14.83 17.98 -1.43
N LYS A 52 -14.08 18.30 -2.49
CA LYS A 52 -14.60 18.92 -3.72
C LYS A 52 -15.16 17.90 -4.72
N GLY A 53 -15.08 16.59 -4.46
CA GLY A 53 -15.51 15.52 -5.37
C GLY A 53 -14.69 15.44 -6.66
N THR A 54 -13.46 15.98 -6.68
CA THR A 54 -12.55 15.85 -7.83
C THR A 54 -12.08 14.40 -7.99
N ILE A 55 -11.85 13.72 -6.86
CA ILE A 55 -11.67 12.28 -6.76
C ILE A 55 -12.76 11.71 -5.84
N ASP A 56 -13.18 10.48 -6.13
CA ASP A 56 -14.18 9.75 -5.35
C ASP A 56 -13.51 8.84 -4.29
N ALA A 57 -12.24 8.51 -4.52
CA ALA A 57 -11.46 7.65 -3.64
C ALA A 57 -9.98 8.02 -3.60
N THR A 58 -9.28 7.59 -2.55
CA THR A 58 -7.83 7.71 -2.43
C THR A 58 -7.25 6.57 -1.61
N GLU A 59 -6.06 6.09 -1.97
CA GLU A 59 -5.17 5.40 -1.03
C GLU A 59 -4.06 6.35 -0.58
N PHE A 60 -3.49 6.09 0.60
CA PHE A 60 -2.32 6.84 1.07
C PHE A 60 -1.40 6.01 1.96
N SER A 61 -1.87 5.57 3.14
CA SER A 61 -1.00 4.82 4.05
C SER A 61 -1.79 3.93 5.04
N MET A 62 -1.39 3.97 6.31
CA MET A 62 -2.00 3.22 7.41
C MET A 62 -3.06 4.07 8.14
N PRO A 63 -4.03 3.44 8.83
CA PRO A 63 -5.10 4.15 9.55
C PRO A 63 -4.63 5.31 10.43
N ALA A 64 -3.52 5.12 11.16
CA ALA A 64 -2.98 6.16 12.04
C ALA A 64 -2.45 7.40 11.28
N ILE A 65 -1.99 7.23 10.04
CA ILE A 65 -1.53 8.33 9.19
C ILE A 65 -2.72 8.95 8.45
N ASP A 66 -3.59 8.12 7.88
CA ASP A 66 -4.75 8.57 7.11
C ASP A 66 -5.72 9.41 7.97
N GLN A 67 -5.87 9.07 9.25
CA GLN A 67 -6.66 9.87 10.19
C GLN A 67 -6.09 11.29 10.38
N ILE A 68 -4.77 11.47 10.35
CA ILE A 68 -4.14 12.79 10.46
C ILE A 68 -4.50 13.64 9.22
N LEU A 69 -4.64 13.00 8.06
CA LEU A 69 -5.05 13.65 6.82
C LEU A 69 -6.57 13.88 6.73
N GLY A 70 -7.35 13.31 7.64
CA GLY A 70 -8.77 13.63 7.81
C GLY A 70 -9.71 12.98 6.81
N PHE A 71 -9.30 11.94 6.07
CA PHE A 71 -10.15 11.31 5.05
C PHE A 71 -11.48 10.81 5.61
N ASN A 72 -11.47 10.32 6.85
CA ASN A 72 -12.65 9.88 7.58
C ASN A 72 -13.73 10.97 7.78
N GLN A 73 -13.41 12.24 7.58
CA GLN A 73 -14.36 13.34 7.66
C GLN A 73 -15.15 13.51 6.36
N VAL A 74 -14.62 13.04 5.23
CA VAL A 74 -15.18 13.23 3.88
C VAL A 74 -15.78 11.94 3.33
N VAL A 75 -15.06 10.82 3.46
CA VAL A 75 -15.44 9.51 2.94
C VAL A 75 -15.46 8.48 4.07
N LYS A 76 -16.39 7.52 3.99
CA LYS A 76 -16.73 6.65 5.12
C LYS A 76 -16.35 5.19 4.95
N TYR A 77 -16.01 4.75 3.74
CA TYR A 77 -15.56 3.37 3.51
C TYR A 77 -14.04 3.33 3.51
N ASN A 78 -13.44 2.60 4.45
CA ASN A 78 -12.01 2.31 4.45
C ASN A 78 -11.80 0.81 4.28
N LEU A 79 -11.32 0.41 3.11
CA LEU A 79 -11.33 -0.99 2.70
C LEU A 79 -10.00 -1.70 2.99
N PHE A 80 -10.06 -3.01 3.24
CA PHE A 80 -8.92 -3.88 3.56
C PHE A 80 -8.95 -5.18 2.74
N PRO A 81 -7.82 -5.90 2.61
CA PRO A 81 -6.46 -5.47 2.92
C PRO A 81 -5.94 -4.51 1.85
N GLY A 82 -4.89 -3.74 2.16
CA GLY A 82 -4.12 -2.97 1.16
C GLY A 82 -3.35 -3.86 0.19
N TRP A 83 -4.08 -4.55 -0.68
CA TRP A 83 -3.58 -5.60 -1.58
C TRP A 83 -2.40 -5.14 -2.46
N HIS A 84 -2.34 -3.85 -2.79
CA HIS A 84 -1.28 -3.23 -3.57
C HIS A 84 0.00 -3.00 -2.76
N GLN A 85 -0.11 -2.80 -1.44
CA GLN A 85 0.98 -2.33 -0.58
C GLN A 85 0.87 -2.95 0.82
N GLN A 86 1.24 -4.23 0.90
CA GLN A 86 1.33 -4.98 2.16
C GLN A 86 2.50 -4.51 3.04
N PHE A 87 3.56 -3.98 2.41
CA PHE A 87 4.70 -3.38 3.08
C PHE A 87 5.23 -2.19 2.29
N THR A 88 5.60 -1.13 3.00
CA THR A 88 6.18 0.09 2.39
C THR A 88 7.61 0.24 2.88
N ALA A 89 8.57 -0.01 1.97
CA ALA A 89 9.97 0.26 2.25
C ALA A 89 10.26 1.76 2.12
N GLN A 90 10.88 2.33 3.14
CA GLN A 90 11.42 3.69 3.09
C GLN A 90 12.92 3.63 2.81
N TYR A 91 13.40 4.48 1.91
CA TYR A 91 14.78 4.46 1.46
C TYR A 91 15.50 5.75 1.86
N MET A 92 16.69 5.61 2.45
CA MET A 92 17.60 6.74 2.59
C MET A 92 18.54 6.77 1.38
N LEU A 93 18.34 7.76 0.52
CA LEU A 93 19.19 7.95 -0.65
C LEU A 93 20.41 8.80 -0.26
N ILE A 94 21.60 8.27 -0.55
CA ILE A 94 22.87 8.93 -0.26
C ILE A 94 23.62 9.10 -1.58
N ASN A 95 24.22 10.28 -1.78
CA ASN A 95 25.11 10.48 -2.92
C ASN A 95 26.24 9.45 -2.91
N LYS A 96 26.50 8.83 -4.06
CA LYS A 96 27.45 7.73 -4.20
C LYS A 96 28.89 8.15 -3.84
N ASP A 97 29.30 9.35 -4.21
CA ASP A 97 30.66 9.85 -3.97
C ASP A 97 30.87 10.19 -2.50
N GLU A 98 29.87 10.78 -1.85
CA GLU A 98 29.90 11.03 -0.41
C GLU A 98 29.91 9.72 0.39
N TRP A 99 29.12 8.73 -0.04
CA TRP A 99 29.14 7.40 0.58
C TRP A 99 30.51 6.72 0.43
N ALA A 100 31.16 6.86 -0.73
CA ALA A 100 32.49 6.30 -0.96
C ALA A 100 33.57 6.93 -0.07
N ARG A 101 33.41 8.22 0.29
CA ARG A 101 34.32 8.93 1.21
C ARG A 101 34.03 8.67 2.68
N ALA A 102 32.85 8.15 3.02
CA ALA A 102 32.49 7.86 4.39
C ALA A 102 33.42 6.79 4.98
N THR A 103 33.80 6.98 6.25
CA THR A 103 34.53 5.98 7.02
C THR A 103 33.66 4.75 7.27
N GLU A 104 34.28 3.58 7.50
CA GLU A 104 33.54 2.36 7.83
C GLU A 104 32.63 2.53 9.06
N ALA A 105 33.07 3.31 10.05
CA ALA A 105 32.24 3.64 11.22
C ALA A 105 30.99 4.46 10.85
N GLN A 106 31.11 5.41 9.92
CA GLN A 106 29.96 6.19 9.43
C GLN A 106 29.00 5.32 8.61
N LYS A 107 29.53 4.44 7.75
CA LYS A 107 28.70 3.51 6.97
C LYS A 107 27.92 2.57 7.89
N ALA A 108 28.59 1.96 8.85
CA ALA A 108 27.96 1.09 9.84
C ALA A 108 26.91 1.82 10.68
N LEU A 109 27.16 3.07 11.07
CA LEU A 109 26.18 3.88 11.80
C LEU A 109 24.93 4.15 10.97
N VAL A 110 25.11 4.46 9.69
CA VAL A 110 24.01 4.69 8.75
C VAL A 110 23.17 3.42 8.58
N GLU A 111 23.81 2.29 8.31
CA GLU A 111 23.12 1.00 8.14
C GLU A 111 22.33 0.63 9.41
N ALA A 112 22.97 0.71 10.59
CA ALA A 112 22.32 0.44 11.87
C ALA A 112 21.14 1.39 12.15
N SER A 113 21.28 2.67 11.77
CA SER A 113 20.21 3.67 11.94
C SER A 113 19.02 3.36 11.03
N CYS A 114 19.26 3.00 9.77
CA CYS A 114 18.21 2.58 8.84
C CYS A 114 17.49 1.33 9.34
N THR A 115 18.23 0.29 9.76
CA THR A 115 17.63 -0.93 10.35
C THR A 115 16.76 -0.59 11.56
N ALA A 116 17.29 0.22 12.49
CA ALA A 116 16.54 0.60 13.68
C ALA A 116 15.30 1.44 13.36
N ALA A 117 15.37 2.34 12.37
CA ALA A 117 14.23 3.13 11.92
C ALA A 117 13.14 2.24 11.31
N THR A 118 13.50 1.29 10.44
CA THR A 118 12.56 0.33 9.85
C THR A 118 11.87 -0.51 10.92
N THR A 119 12.64 -1.10 11.85
CA THR A 119 12.07 -1.94 12.91
C THR A 119 11.15 -1.15 13.85
N ARG A 120 11.54 0.08 14.23
CA ARG A 120 10.68 0.94 15.05
C ARG A 120 9.41 1.35 14.31
N GLY A 121 9.51 1.72 13.04
CA GLY A 121 8.34 2.08 12.23
C GLY A 121 7.31 0.97 12.16
N LEU A 122 7.77 -0.28 11.95
CA LEU A 122 6.90 -1.46 11.97
C LEU A 122 6.21 -1.64 13.33
N ALA A 123 6.97 -1.64 14.42
CA ALA A 123 6.42 -1.81 15.77
C ALA A 123 5.44 -0.69 16.17
N GLU A 124 5.75 0.56 15.80
CA GLU A 124 4.86 1.69 16.04
C GLU A 124 3.57 1.60 15.22
N GLY A 125 3.65 1.14 13.97
CA GLY A 125 2.49 0.90 13.12
C GLY A 125 1.52 -0.09 13.77
N GLU A 126 2.03 -1.27 14.16
CA GLU A 126 1.23 -2.30 14.84
C GLU A 126 0.58 -1.77 16.13
N TYR A 127 1.31 -0.98 16.92
CA TYR A 127 0.78 -0.40 18.15
C TYR A 127 -0.30 0.66 17.94
N LYS A 128 -0.16 1.52 16.91
CA LYS A 128 -1.05 2.67 16.69
C LYS A 128 -2.29 2.30 15.88
N ASN A 129 -2.15 1.49 14.84
CA ASN A 129 -3.21 1.27 13.87
C ASN A 129 -4.45 0.62 14.49
N GLY A 130 -4.28 -0.45 15.29
CA GLY A 130 -5.42 -1.13 15.93
C GLY A 130 -6.26 -0.21 16.82
N LYS A 131 -5.63 0.73 17.52
CA LYS A 131 -6.34 1.73 18.34
C LYS A 131 -7.19 2.66 17.48
N VAL A 132 -6.64 3.11 16.35
CA VAL A 132 -7.35 3.99 15.42
C VAL A 132 -8.54 3.28 14.78
N LEU A 133 -8.36 2.03 14.34
CA LEU A 133 -9.45 1.20 13.82
C LEU A 133 -10.56 1.00 14.86
N ALA A 134 -10.25 0.80 16.13
CA ALA A 134 -11.26 0.65 17.18
C ALA A 134 -12.17 1.88 17.35
N GLU A 135 -11.69 3.07 16.97
CA GLU A 135 -12.44 4.32 17.02
C GLU A 135 -13.23 4.60 15.71
N PHE A 136 -13.10 3.76 14.67
CA PHE A 136 -13.73 4.01 13.37
C PHE A 136 -15.25 4.03 13.45
N GLN A 137 -15.85 3.11 14.21
CA GLN A 137 -17.30 3.04 14.38
C GLN A 137 -17.85 4.34 15.00
N ASP A 138 -17.17 4.89 16.01
CA ASP A 138 -17.56 6.16 16.66
C ASP A 138 -17.49 7.36 15.70
N LYS A 139 -16.66 7.25 14.64
CA LYS A 139 -16.49 8.25 13.58
C LYS A 139 -17.37 7.98 12.36
N GLY A 140 -18.20 6.94 12.41
CA GLY A 140 -19.05 6.50 11.31
C GLY A 140 -18.28 5.93 10.12
N VAL A 141 -17.07 5.44 10.31
CA VAL A 141 -16.24 4.80 9.28
C VAL A 141 -16.56 3.30 9.26
N GLN A 142 -16.80 2.77 8.06
CA GLN A 142 -16.96 1.34 7.78
C GLN A 142 -15.62 0.76 7.33
N ALA A 143 -15.06 -0.09 8.20
CA ALA A 143 -13.76 -0.73 8.01
C ALA A 143 -13.94 -2.11 7.36
N ASP A 144 -14.34 -2.13 6.09
CA ASP A 144 -14.77 -3.37 5.44
C ASP A 144 -13.65 -4.08 4.67
N GLN A 145 -13.88 -5.35 4.36
CA GLN A 145 -12.99 -6.13 3.53
C GLN A 145 -13.47 -6.12 2.07
N ILE A 146 -12.52 -5.96 1.15
CA ILE A 146 -12.75 -6.23 -0.27
C ILE A 146 -13.16 -7.71 -0.39
N PRO A 147 -14.24 -8.01 -1.13
CA PRO A 147 -14.69 -9.38 -1.34
C PRO A 147 -13.57 -10.28 -1.90
N ARG A 148 -13.55 -11.53 -1.46
CA ARG A 148 -12.46 -12.48 -1.79
C ARG A 148 -12.33 -12.71 -3.29
N ASP A 149 -13.45 -12.79 -4.01
CA ASP A 149 -13.48 -12.94 -5.46
C ASP A 149 -12.92 -11.71 -6.17
N VAL A 150 -13.20 -10.51 -5.68
CA VAL A 150 -12.57 -9.27 -6.16
C VAL A 150 -11.06 -9.30 -5.90
N LEU A 151 -10.61 -9.73 -4.72
CA LEU A 151 -9.17 -9.87 -4.40
C LEU A 151 -8.46 -10.88 -5.31
N LEU A 152 -9.11 -12.01 -5.63
CA LEU A 152 -8.55 -12.99 -6.56
C LEU A 152 -8.38 -12.40 -7.95
N LYS A 153 -9.34 -11.59 -8.40
CA LYS A 153 -9.24 -10.91 -9.69
C LYS A 153 -8.21 -9.79 -9.71
N LEU A 154 -8.10 -9.01 -8.64
CA LEU A 154 -7.03 -8.03 -8.48
C LEU A 154 -5.66 -8.69 -8.54
N ARG A 155 -5.49 -9.89 -7.95
CA ARG A 155 -4.25 -10.67 -8.09
C ARG A 155 -3.97 -11.05 -9.55
N GLU A 156 -4.95 -11.61 -10.26
CA GLU A 156 -4.78 -11.99 -11.69
C GLU A 156 -4.31 -10.78 -12.52
N VAL A 157 -4.99 -9.63 -12.38
CA VAL A 157 -4.61 -8.40 -13.12
C VAL A 157 -3.26 -7.85 -12.65
N THR A 158 -2.92 -8.02 -11.38
CA THR A 158 -1.58 -7.65 -10.86
C THR A 158 -0.49 -8.48 -11.51
N GLU A 159 -0.69 -9.80 -11.65
CA GLU A 159 0.27 -10.69 -12.32
C GLU A 159 0.48 -10.24 -13.78
N GLU A 160 -0.59 -9.92 -14.51
CA GLU A 160 -0.50 -9.37 -15.87
C GLU A 160 0.32 -8.06 -15.92
N VAL A 161 0.06 -7.11 -15.01
CA VAL A 161 0.82 -5.85 -14.95
C VAL A 161 2.30 -6.11 -14.69
N LEU A 162 2.62 -7.00 -13.74
CA LEU A 162 4.01 -7.31 -13.39
C LEU A 162 4.74 -7.97 -14.55
N GLU A 163 4.10 -8.89 -15.28
CA GLU A 163 4.65 -9.50 -16.49
C GLU A 163 4.87 -8.48 -17.61
N GLU A 164 3.92 -7.58 -17.83
CA GLU A 164 4.04 -6.51 -18.80
C GLU A 164 5.22 -5.59 -18.47
N GLU A 165 5.39 -5.19 -17.21
CA GLU A 165 6.51 -4.34 -16.80
C GLU A 165 7.86 -5.08 -16.90
N ALA A 166 7.91 -6.35 -16.51
CA ALA A 166 9.10 -7.20 -16.68
C ALA A 166 9.48 -7.42 -18.15
N SER A 167 8.51 -7.42 -19.07
CA SER A 167 8.80 -7.52 -20.50
C SER A 167 9.43 -6.25 -21.08
N LYS A 168 9.25 -5.09 -20.42
CA LYS A 168 9.69 -3.77 -20.90
C LYS A 168 11.05 -3.36 -20.31
N ASP A 169 11.40 -3.85 -19.13
CA ASP A 169 12.57 -3.41 -18.36
C ASP A 169 13.33 -4.60 -17.76
N ALA A 170 14.61 -4.73 -18.14
CA ALA A 170 15.48 -5.81 -17.69
C ALA A 170 15.82 -5.75 -16.19
N ASP A 171 15.94 -4.55 -15.62
CA ASP A 171 16.17 -4.38 -14.18
C ASP A 171 14.90 -4.69 -13.40
N PHE A 172 13.73 -4.28 -13.90
CA PHE A 172 12.45 -4.68 -13.32
C PHE A 172 12.32 -6.21 -13.32
N LYS A 173 12.56 -6.85 -14.47
CA LYS A 173 12.52 -8.30 -14.61
C LYS A 173 13.43 -9.01 -13.61
N ARG A 174 14.69 -8.56 -13.51
CA ARG A 174 15.67 -9.13 -12.57
C ARG A 174 15.20 -9.06 -11.12
N VAL A 175 14.62 -7.93 -10.69
CA VAL A 175 14.10 -7.77 -9.33
C VAL A 175 12.85 -8.62 -9.12
N TYR A 176 11.94 -8.65 -10.10
CA TYR A 176 10.72 -9.44 -10.04
C TYR A 176 11.00 -10.95 -9.94
N GLU A 177 11.91 -11.48 -10.76
CA GLU A 177 12.35 -12.88 -10.70
C GLU A 177 12.95 -13.24 -9.34
N SER A 178 13.77 -12.36 -8.76
CA SER A 178 14.32 -12.54 -7.42
C SER A 178 13.24 -12.58 -6.33
N GLN A 179 12.19 -11.76 -6.46
CA GLN A 179 11.05 -11.78 -5.55
C GLN A 179 10.23 -13.08 -5.69
N GLN A 180 10.00 -13.55 -6.92
CA GLN A 180 9.30 -14.81 -7.17
C GLN A 180 10.04 -16.00 -6.55
N GLU A 181 11.37 -16.08 -6.73
CA GLU A 181 12.20 -17.13 -6.11
C GLU A 181 12.07 -17.13 -4.58
N PHE A 182 12.10 -15.95 -3.96
CA PHE A 182 11.87 -15.84 -2.52
C PHE A 182 10.46 -16.32 -2.14
N MET A 183 9.42 -15.88 -2.85
CA MET A 183 8.02 -16.22 -2.57
C MET A 183 7.75 -17.73 -2.67
N GLU A 184 8.38 -18.44 -3.61
CA GLU A 184 8.29 -19.90 -3.72
C GLU A 184 8.75 -20.58 -2.44
N SER A 185 9.92 -20.18 -1.92
CA SER A 185 10.46 -20.73 -0.67
C SER A 185 9.66 -20.28 0.55
N TYR A 186 9.25 -19.00 0.59
CA TYR A 186 8.56 -18.40 1.73
C TYR A 186 7.15 -18.97 1.92
N LYS A 187 6.47 -19.39 0.86
CA LYS A 187 5.15 -20.06 0.94
C LYS A 187 5.17 -21.29 1.87
N VAL A 188 6.29 -22.00 1.96
CA VAL A 188 6.45 -23.14 2.88
C VAL A 188 6.39 -22.67 4.33
N TRP A 189 7.02 -21.54 4.65
CA TRP A 189 6.98 -20.92 5.96
C TRP A 189 5.61 -20.32 6.27
N ASP A 190 5.09 -19.48 5.38
CA ASP A 190 3.84 -18.71 5.58
C ASP A 190 2.64 -19.60 5.92
N THR A 191 2.52 -20.75 5.24
CA THR A 191 1.44 -21.73 5.47
C THR A 191 1.51 -22.48 6.80
N ARG A 192 2.55 -22.28 7.61
CA ARG A 192 2.81 -23.05 8.85
C ARG A 192 3.16 -22.18 10.05
N ALA A 193 3.79 -21.04 9.83
CA ALA A 193 4.45 -20.28 10.89
C ALA A 193 3.50 -19.41 11.70
N TYR A 194 2.37 -19.00 11.13
CA TYR A 194 1.45 -18.06 11.75
C TYR A 194 0.18 -18.76 12.23
N VAL A 195 -0.30 -18.33 13.39
CA VAL A 195 -1.60 -18.76 13.91
C VAL A 195 -2.70 -18.17 13.03
N PRO A 196 -3.72 -18.95 12.62
CA PRO A 196 -4.88 -18.41 11.93
C PRO A 196 -5.47 -17.20 12.66
N ALA A 197 -5.77 -16.13 11.91
CA ALA A 197 -6.22 -14.86 12.48
C ALA A 197 -7.63 -14.93 13.13
N ASP A 198 -8.36 -16.01 12.91
CA ASP A 198 -9.73 -16.27 13.37
C ASP A 198 -9.82 -17.26 14.55
N LEU A 199 -8.69 -17.74 15.08
CA LEU A 199 -8.61 -18.48 16.35
C LEU A 199 -8.68 -17.56 17.56
#